data_AF-A0A954PMZ7-F1
#
_entry.id   AF-A0A954PMZ7-F1
#
_cell.length_a   1.000
_cell.length_b   1.000
_cell.length_c   1.000
_cell.angle_alpha   90.00
_cell.angle_beta   90.00
_cell.angle_gamma   90.00
#
_symmetry.space_group_name_H-M   'P 1'
#
loop_
_entity.id
_entity.type
_entity.pdbx_description
1 polymer ?
#
loop_
_entity_poly.entity_id
_entity_poly.type
_entity_poly.pdbx_seq_one_letter_code
_entity_poly.pdbx_strand_id
1 'polypeptide(L)'
;MTSVTESRPEPPPLPVDPQERETISDYYNDTVVDYGAWSKQGYLHFGYWRPWLNPFSRRPMLEEMNRFIFHHLALQDLPAGKVADLGCGVGAVSRHGSELFPQLEFHAMSISPGQIAEAGQRHNGQRVRYHCGDYHRLPFADESFAAAFYLESLCHSTEPETALGEAARVLAPGGRLVLTDGFLRRPLSETSAAFRYVVRGVAHNWAVPMFHEIERAQRWNAGGRLDLVESIECGWRLGPSALHAAHL
;
A
#
# COMPACT_ATOMS: atom_id res chain seq x y z
N MET A 1 38.26 0.27 39.27
CA MET A 1 37.14 1.20 39.05
C MET A 1 36.46 0.78 37.74
N THR A 2 35.39 0.01 37.85
CA THR A 2 34.62 -0.51 36.72
C THR A 2 33.34 0.30 36.64
N SER A 3 33.16 1.12 35.60
CA SER A 3 31.95 1.91 35.39
C SER A 3 30.98 1.09 34.55
N VAL A 4 29.89 0.65 35.19
CA VAL A 4 28.71 0.10 34.54
C VAL A 4 27.85 1.29 34.12
N THR A 5 27.66 1.50 32.82
CA THR A 5 26.66 2.42 32.29
C THR A 5 25.32 1.70 32.22
N GLU A 6 24.41 2.03 33.14
CA GLU A 6 23.00 1.61 33.08
C GLU A 6 22.33 2.18 31.83
N SER A 7 21.78 1.30 30.99
CA SER A 7 20.91 1.68 29.87
C SER A 7 19.55 2.12 30.40
N ARG A 8 19.19 3.38 30.17
CA ARG A 8 17.89 3.96 30.50
C ARG A 8 16.79 3.25 29.68
N PRO A 9 15.66 2.84 30.28
CA PRO A 9 14.58 2.16 29.55
C PRO A 9 13.94 3.08 28.51
N GLU A 10 13.61 2.52 27.34
CA GLU A 10 12.87 3.23 26.30
C GLU A 10 11.50 3.68 26.83
N PRO A 11 11.05 4.91 26.51
CA PRO A 11 9.75 5.38 26.92
C PRO A 11 8.65 4.54 26.26
N PRO A 12 7.52 4.29 26.94
CA PRO A 12 6.40 3.57 26.34
C PRO A 12 5.91 4.31 25.09
N PRO A 13 5.45 3.58 24.05
CA PRO A 13 4.86 4.21 22.88
C PRO A 13 3.71 5.11 23.34
N LEU A 14 3.70 6.34 22.81
CA LEU A 14 2.67 7.32 23.14
C LEU A 14 1.29 6.77 22.75
N PRO A 15 0.25 6.97 23.59
CA PRO A 15 -1.10 6.57 23.24
C PRO A 15 -1.54 7.33 21.98
N VAL A 16 -2.01 6.60 20.98
CA VAL A 16 -2.51 7.16 19.72
C VAL A 16 -3.91 7.73 19.95
N ASP A 17 -4.08 9.00 19.64
CA ASP A 17 -5.34 9.74 19.77
C ASP A 17 -6.32 9.32 18.65
N PRO A 18 -7.60 8.98 18.97
CA PRO A 18 -8.65 8.77 17.98
C PRO A 18 -8.78 9.87 16.92
N GLN A 19 -8.38 11.11 17.20
CA GLN A 19 -8.38 12.23 16.24
C GLN A 19 -7.40 12.05 15.07
N GLU A 20 -6.31 11.27 15.21
CA GLU A 20 -5.38 11.04 14.09
C GLU A 20 -6.00 10.21 12.96
N ARG A 21 -7.02 9.38 13.25
CA ARG A 21 -7.75 8.60 12.23
C ARG A 21 -8.70 9.47 11.39
N GLU A 22 -9.28 10.51 11.98
CA GLU A 22 -10.03 11.56 11.25
C GLU A 22 -9.08 12.35 10.33
N THR A 23 -7.85 12.59 10.77
CA THR A 23 -6.85 13.42 10.05
C THR A 23 -6.43 12.83 8.69
N ILE A 24 -6.37 11.50 8.55
CA ILE A 24 -6.03 10.85 7.27
C ILE A 24 -7.17 11.01 6.25
N SER A 25 -8.43 10.88 6.69
CA SER A 25 -9.61 11.08 5.84
C SER A 25 -9.68 12.53 5.34
N ASP A 26 -9.42 13.49 6.23
CA ASP A 26 -9.41 14.92 5.90
C ASP A 26 -8.29 15.28 4.92
N TYR A 27 -7.09 14.71 5.07
CA TYR A 27 -5.98 14.89 4.11
C TYR A 27 -6.35 14.41 2.70
N TYR A 28 -6.99 13.24 2.55
CA TYR A 28 -7.42 12.76 1.23
C TYR A 28 -8.58 13.56 0.63
N ASN A 29 -9.43 14.16 1.47
CA ASN A 29 -10.52 15.03 1.01
C ASN A 29 -9.99 16.38 0.48
N ASP A 30 -8.91 16.89 1.07
CA ASP A 30 -8.30 18.18 0.68
C ASP A 30 -7.30 18.08 -0.49
N THR A 31 -6.82 16.88 -0.84
CA THR A 31 -5.76 16.67 -1.87
C THR A 31 -6.26 16.14 -3.22
N VAL A 32 -7.58 16.02 -3.42
CA VAL A 32 -8.20 15.53 -4.68
C VAL A 32 -7.71 16.28 -5.92
N VAL A 33 -7.36 17.57 -5.77
CA VAL A 33 -6.86 18.43 -6.86
C VAL A 33 -5.44 18.06 -7.32
N ASP A 34 -4.59 17.52 -6.43
CA ASP A 34 -3.18 17.20 -6.71
C ASP A 34 -3.02 15.83 -7.44
N TYR A 35 -3.93 14.90 -7.18
CA TYR A 35 -3.86 13.54 -7.75
C TYR A 35 -4.01 13.47 -9.27
N GLY A 36 -4.75 14.39 -9.89
CA GLY A 36 -4.86 14.50 -11.34
C GLY A 36 -3.55 14.89 -12.02
N ALA A 37 -2.70 15.67 -11.33
CA ALA A 37 -1.39 16.07 -11.82
C ALA A 37 -0.38 14.91 -11.71
N TRP A 38 -0.52 14.03 -10.71
CA TRP A 38 0.25 12.78 -10.61
C TRP A 38 -0.18 11.73 -11.66
N SER A 39 -1.46 11.44 -11.79
CA SER A 39 -1.91 10.43 -12.76
C SER A 39 -3.30 10.72 -13.28
N LYS A 40 -3.41 10.93 -14.60
CA LYS A 40 -4.72 11.07 -15.25
C LYS A 40 -5.60 9.83 -15.05
N GLN A 41 -4.99 8.65 -14.92
CA GLN A 41 -5.70 7.39 -14.67
C GLN A 41 -6.14 7.23 -13.20
N GLY A 42 -5.57 8.01 -12.28
CA GLY A 42 -5.83 7.95 -10.84
C GLY A 42 -4.97 6.93 -10.09
N TYR A 43 -3.80 6.56 -10.62
CA TYR A 43 -2.82 5.74 -9.87
C TYR A 43 -2.20 6.57 -8.76
N LEU A 44 -2.20 6.07 -7.52
CA LEU A 44 -1.62 6.75 -6.35
C LEU A 44 -0.48 5.93 -5.75
N HIS A 45 0.47 5.53 -6.60
CA HIS A 45 1.66 4.79 -6.18
C HIS A 45 2.84 5.11 -7.09
N PHE A 46 4.05 4.68 -6.74
CA PHE A 46 5.21 4.75 -7.62
C PHE A 46 5.20 3.66 -8.70
N GLY A 47 5.82 3.97 -9.83
CA GLY A 47 5.97 3.05 -10.95
C GLY A 47 7.19 2.14 -10.82
N TYR A 48 7.12 0.98 -11.48
CA TYR A 48 8.20 0.01 -11.58
C TYR A 48 8.92 0.17 -12.91
N TRP A 49 10.17 0.64 -12.89
CA TRP A 49 10.95 0.87 -14.10
C TRP A 49 11.69 -0.36 -14.61
N ARG A 50 11.58 -0.62 -15.91
CA ARG A 50 12.39 -1.63 -16.62
C ARG A 50 13.26 -0.95 -17.67
N PRO A 51 14.43 -1.52 -18.05
CA PRO A 51 15.37 -0.85 -18.96
C PRO A 51 14.79 -0.50 -20.33
N TRP A 52 13.75 -1.21 -20.77
CA TRP A 52 13.03 -0.96 -22.02
C TRP A 52 11.89 0.06 -21.91
N LEU A 53 11.55 0.51 -20.69
CA LEU A 53 10.56 1.57 -20.48
C LEU A 53 11.25 2.93 -20.54
N ASN A 54 10.60 3.89 -21.19
CA ASN A 54 11.04 5.27 -21.21
C ASN A 54 10.96 5.87 -19.78
N PRO A 55 12.11 6.22 -19.15
CA PRO A 55 12.11 6.75 -17.77
C PRO A 55 11.44 8.13 -17.66
N PHE A 56 11.24 8.82 -18.79
CA PHE A 56 10.52 10.10 -18.85
C PHE A 56 9.01 9.93 -19.06
N SER A 57 8.51 8.70 -19.09
CA SER A 57 7.07 8.40 -19.18
C SER A 57 6.61 7.70 -17.91
N ARG A 58 5.93 8.42 -17.01
CA ARG A 58 5.43 7.88 -15.74
C ARG A 58 4.39 6.78 -15.92
N ARG A 59 3.43 6.95 -16.83
CA ARG A 59 2.31 6.03 -17.00
C ARG A 59 2.72 4.56 -17.27
N PRO A 60 3.61 4.25 -18.22
CA PRO A 60 4.06 2.87 -18.42
C PRO A 60 4.70 2.25 -17.18
N MET A 61 5.44 3.03 -16.38
CA MET A 61 6.03 2.53 -15.12
C MET A 61 4.95 2.23 -14.07
N LEU A 62 3.91 3.08 -13.98
CA LEU A 62 2.76 2.83 -13.09
C LEU A 62 2.02 1.55 -13.49
N GLU A 63 1.70 1.39 -14.78
CA GLU A 63 1.06 0.18 -15.29
C GLU A 63 1.94 -1.07 -15.09
N GLU A 64 3.26 -0.93 -15.20
CA GLU A 64 4.21 -2.00 -14.93
C GLU A 64 4.25 -2.41 -13.45
N MET A 65 4.12 -1.46 -12.50
CA MET A 65 3.97 -1.80 -11.08
C MET A 65 2.73 -2.68 -10.84
N ASN A 66 1.61 -2.34 -11.47
CA ASN A 66 0.39 -3.14 -11.35
C ASN A 66 0.61 -4.55 -11.90
N ARG A 67 1.19 -4.67 -13.09
CA ARG A 67 1.51 -5.98 -13.70
C ARG A 67 2.45 -6.79 -12.82
N PHE A 68 3.43 -6.14 -12.21
CA PHE A 68 4.33 -6.77 -11.26
C PHE A 68 3.56 -7.37 -10.07
N ILE A 69 2.66 -6.61 -9.44
CA ILE A 69 1.85 -7.10 -8.32
C ILE A 69 0.91 -8.24 -8.75
N PHE A 70 0.22 -8.07 -9.87
CA PHE A 70 -0.69 -9.08 -10.41
C PHE A 70 0.02 -10.40 -10.74
N HIS A 71 1.26 -10.32 -11.22
CA HIS A 71 2.10 -11.49 -11.46
C HIS A 71 2.41 -12.26 -10.17
N HIS A 72 2.81 -11.56 -9.09
CA HIS A 72 3.15 -12.22 -7.83
C HIS A 72 1.91 -12.76 -7.09
N LEU A 73 0.76 -12.14 -7.30
CA LEU A 73 -0.55 -12.70 -6.89
C LEU A 73 -0.99 -13.90 -7.75
N ALA A 74 -0.28 -14.22 -8.84
CA ALA A 74 -0.65 -15.26 -9.80
C ALA A 74 -2.06 -15.11 -10.37
N LEU A 75 -2.53 -13.86 -10.59
CA LEU A 75 -3.91 -13.59 -11.00
C LEU A 75 -4.29 -14.26 -12.34
N GLN A 76 -3.31 -14.49 -13.21
CA GLN A 76 -3.53 -15.16 -14.49
C GLN A 76 -3.96 -16.63 -14.34
N ASP A 77 -3.50 -17.29 -13.27
CA ASP A 77 -3.74 -18.71 -13.01
C ASP A 77 -4.97 -18.94 -12.12
N LEU A 78 -5.55 -17.87 -11.58
CA LEU A 78 -6.74 -17.95 -10.74
C LEU A 78 -7.99 -18.25 -11.58
N PRO A 79 -8.88 -19.14 -11.10
CA PRO A 79 -10.22 -19.27 -11.65
C PRO A 79 -11.05 -18.01 -11.38
N ALA A 80 -12.31 -18.01 -11.81
CA ALA A 80 -13.22 -16.93 -11.44
C ALA A 80 -13.30 -16.78 -9.91
N GLY A 81 -13.14 -15.54 -9.43
CA GLY A 81 -12.99 -15.29 -8.00
C GLY A 81 -12.89 -13.80 -7.68
N LYS A 82 -12.66 -13.50 -6.39
CA LYS A 82 -12.59 -12.12 -5.90
C LYS A 82 -11.15 -11.76 -5.52
N VAL A 83 -10.78 -10.51 -5.79
CA VAL A 83 -9.50 -9.90 -5.40
C VAL A 83 -9.77 -8.69 -4.52
N ALA A 84 -9.12 -8.58 -3.36
CA ALA A 84 -9.23 -7.41 -2.49
C ALA A 84 -8.10 -6.40 -2.76
N ASP A 85 -8.46 -5.15 -3.01
CA ASP A 85 -7.55 -4.00 -3.12
C ASP A 85 -7.73 -3.14 -1.86
N LEU A 86 -6.79 -3.23 -0.94
CA LEU A 86 -6.88 -2.70 0.43
C LEU A 86 -6.18 -1.35 0.51
N GLY A 87 -6.91 -0.28 0.25
CA GLY A 87 -6.39 1.09 0.08
C GLY A 87 -6.34 1.52 -1.38
N CYS A 88 -7.45 1.39 -2.10
CA CYS A 88 -7.51 1.47 -3.56
C CYS A 88 -7.35 2.88 -4.14
N GLY A 89 -7.30 3.91 -3.30
CA GLY A 89 -7.41 5.31 -3.75
C GLY A 89 -8.67 5.51 -4.60
N VAL A 90 -8.52 6.12 -5.77
CA VAL A 90 -9.61 6.31 -6.75
C VAL A 90 -9.81 5.10 -7.68
N GLY A 91 -9.32 3.92 -7.32
CA GLY A 91 -9.66 2.64 -7.95
C GLY A 91 -8.92 2.29 -9.24
N ALA A 92 -7.86 3.01 -9.60
CA ALA A 92 -7.19 2.85 -10.89
C ALA A 92 -6.53 1.47 -11.07
N VAL A 93 -5.91 0.93 -10.02
CA VAL A 93 -5.25 -0.38 -10.03
C VAL A 93 -6.28 -1.48 -10.26
N SER A 94 -7.36 -1.48 -9.47
CA SER A 94 -8.48 -2.41 -9.63
C SER A 94 -9.15 -2.34 -11.01
N ARG A 95 -9.33 -1.15 -11.59
CA ARG A 95 -9.83 -1.02 -12.98
C ARG A 95 -8.88 -1.69 -13.98
N HIS A 96 -7.59 -1.36 -13.93
CA HIS A 96 -6.58 -1.97 -14.81
C HIS A 96 -6.54 -3.50 -14.64
N GLY A 97 -6.59 -4.00 -13.41
CA GLY A 97 -6.66 -5.44 -13.13
C GLY A 97 -7.90 -6.10 -13.74
N SER A 98 -9.07 -5.49 -13.55
CA SER A 98 -10.33 -6.04 -14.08
C SER A 98 -10.41 -6.07 -15.61
N GLU A 99 -9.69 -5.17 -16.30
CA GLU A 99 -9.55 -5.17 -17.76
C GLU A 99 -8.65 -6.30 -18.25
N LEU A 100 -7.61 -6.65 -17.48
CA LEU A 100 -6.67 -7.73 -17.81
C LEU A 100 -7.19 -9.13 -17.42
N PHE A 101 -8.00 -9.21 -16.37
CA PHE A 101 -8.48 -10.46 -15.79
C PHE A 101 -10.01 -10.46 -15.68
N PRO A 102 -10.73 -10.62 -16.81
CA PRO A 102 -12.19 -10.53 -16.85
C PRO A 102 -12.91 -11.61 -16.04
N GLN A 103 -12.22 -12.69 -15.66
CA GLN A 103 -12.74 -13.72 -14.76
C GLN A 103 -12.76 -13.27 -13.28
N LEU A 104 -12.01 -12.24 -12.92
CA LEU A 104 -11.88 -11.76 -11.55
C LEU A 104 -12.82 -10.58 -11.28
N GLU A 105 -13.26 -10.46 -10.04
CA GLU A 105 -14.00 -9.32 -9.52
C GLU A 105 -13.18 -8.62 -8.43
N PHE A 106 -12.82 -7.37 -8.66
CA PHE A 106 -12.02 -6.60 -7.72
C PHE A 106 -12.94 -5.92 -6.70
N HIS A 107 -12.62 -6.05 -5.43
CA HIS A 107 -13.26 -5.33 -4.33
C HIS A 107 -12.26 -4.32 -3.81
N ALA A 108 -12.49 -3.06 -4.17
CA ALA A 108 -11.59 -1.94 -3.94
C ALA A 108 -12.08 -1.12 -2.74
N MET A 109 -11.26 -1.02 -1.71
CA MET A 109 -11.61 -0.35 -0.45
C MET A 109 -10.75 0.87 -0.20
N SER A 110 -11.35 1.98 0.20
CA SER A 110 -10.65 3.14 0.74
C SER A 110 -11.40 3.68 1.96
N ILE A 111 -10.68 4.26 2.91
CA ILE A 111 -11.26 4.95 4.06
C ILE A 111 -11.88 6.30 3.66
N SER A 112 -11.45 6.89 2.53
CA SER A 112 -11.92 8.21 2.07
C SER A 112 -13.20 8.09 1.23
N PRO A 113 -14.33 8.67 1.69
CA PRO A 113 -15.56 8.72 0.90
C PRO A 113 -15.38 9.48 -0.42
N GLY A 114 -14.57 10.54 -0.44
CA GLY A 114 -14.27 11.33 -1.63
C GLY A 114 -13.59 10.52 -2.72
N GLN A 115 -12.60 9.70 -2.35
CA GLN A 115 -11.92 8.80 -3.29
C GLN A 115 -12.87 7.74 -3.87
N ILE A 116 -13.77 7.19 -3.04
CA ILE A 116 -14.77 6.22 -3.49
C ILE A 116 -15.80 6.87 -4.42
N ALA A 117 -16.24 8.10 -4.13
CA ALA A 117 -17.11 8.85 -5.02
C ALA A 117 -16.46 9.10 -6.38
N GLU A 118 -15.19 9.53 -6.41
CA GLU A 118 -14.44 9.71 -7.66
C GLU A 118 -14.21 8.37 -8.40
N ALA A 119 -13.91 7.29 -7.68
CA ALA A 119 -13.77 5.96 -8.27
C ALA A 119 -15.06 5.51 -8.95
N GLY A 120 -16.22 5.84 -8.36
CA GLY A 120 -17.54 5.64 -8.94
C GLY A 120 -17.78 6.45 -10.21
N GLN A 121 -17.34 7.71 -10.27
CA GLN A 121 -17.42 8.53 -11.49
C GLN A 121 -16.53 8.01 -12.63
N ARG A 122 -15.40 7.38 -12.28
CA ARG A 122 -14.46 6.77 -13.24
C ARG A 122 -14.87 5.35 -13.64
N HIS A 123 -15.91 4.79 -13.03
CA HIS A 123 -16.40 3.45 -13.32
C HIS A 123 -17.13 3.41 -14.66
N ASN A 124 -16.77 2.45 -15.52
CA ASN A 124 -17.29 2.29 -16.87
C ASN A 124 -17.50 0.80 -17.20
N GLY A 125 -18.30 0.10 -16.39
CA GLY A 125 -18.66 -1.30 -16.63
C GLY A 125 -17.58 -2.32 -16.30
N GLN A 126 -16.48 -1.90 -15.66
CA GLN A 126 -15.45 -2.81 -15.16
C GLN A 126 -15.98 -3.70 -14.03
N ARG A 127 -15.39 -4.89 -13.83
CA ARG A 127 -15.73 -5.80 -12.71
C ARG A 127 -15.08 -5.36 -11.40
N VAL A 128 -15.42 -4.15 -10.95
CA VAL A 128 -14.90 -3.54 -9.72
C VAL A 128 -16.05 -3.09 -8.82
N ARG A 129 -16.04 -3.50 -7.55
CA ARG A 129 -16.90 -2.97 -6.49
C ARG A 129 -16.10 -2.08 -5.57
N TYR A 130 -16.59 -0.87 -5.34
CA TYR A 130 -15.95 0.09 -4.43
C TYR A 130 -16.63 0.08 -3.06
N HIS A 131 -15.82 0.13 -2.00
CA HIS A 131 -16.25 0.08 -0.61
C HIS A 131 -15.60 1.22 0.17
N CYS A 132 -16.40 2.05 0.83
CA CYS A 132 -15.88 2.99 1.82
C CYS A 132 -15.76 2.26 3.16
N GLY A 133 -14.55 2.13 3.69
CA GLY A 133 -14.34 1.37 4.92
C GLY A 133 -12.88 1.28 5.35
N ASP A 134 -12.70 0.76 6.56
CA ASP A 134 -11.41 0.56 7.18
C ASP A 134 -10.94 -0.88 6.98
N TYR A 135 -9.75 -1.07 6.39
CA TYR A 135 -9.19 -2.40 6.17
C TYR A 135 -8.77 -3.12 7.47
N HIS A 136 -8.76 -2.44 8.61
CA HIS A 136 -8.58 -3.07 9.93
C HIS A 136 -9.86 -3.78 10.41
N ARG A 137 -10.97 -3.62 9.68
CA ARG A 137 -12.24 -4.32 9.93
C ARG A 137 -13.02 -4.50 8.63
N LEU A 138 -12.67 -5.54 7.89
CA LEU A 138 -13.23 -5.81 6.58
C LEU A 138 -14.68 -6.32 6.69
N PRO A 139 -15.65 -5.72 5.99
CA PRO A 139 -17.06 -6.13 5.98
C PRO A 139 -17.28 -7.34 5.05
N PHE A 140 -16.34 -8.27 5.02
CA PHE A 140 -16.37 -9.45 4.18
C PHE A 140 -16.31 -10.70 5.03
N ALA A 141 -16.92 -11.78 4.54
CA ALA A 141 -16.86 -13.08 5.18
C ALA A 141 -15.43 -13.64 5.12
N ASP A 142 -15.15 -14.55 6.06
CA ASP A 142 -13.92 -15.34 6.06
C ASP A 142 -13.77 -16.09 4.73
N GLU A 143 -12.52 -16.31 4.31
CA GLU A 143 -12.18 -17.16 3.15
C GLU A 143 -12.90 -16.79 1.83
N SER A 144 -13.20 -15.51 1.63
CA SER A 144 -14.01 -15.02 0.50
C SER A 144 -13.21 -14.48 -0.68
N PHE A 145 -11.89 -14.32 -0.55
CA PHE A 145 -11.00 -13.77 -1.58
C PHE A 145 -9.91 -14.76 -1.98
N ALA A 146 -9.67 -14.86 -3.29
CA ALA A 146 -8.57 -15.67 -3.82
C ALA A 146 -7.22 -14.95 -3.71
N ALA A 147 -7.25 -13.62 -3.70
CA ALA A 147 -6.07 -12.78 -3.60
C ALA A 147 -6.40 -11.45 -2.91
N ALA A 148 -5.41 -10.84 -2.28
CA ALA A 148 -5.50 -9.52 -1.69
C ALA A 148 -4.19 -8.76 -1.90
N PHE A 149 -4.23 -7.44 -1.91
CA PHE A 149 -3.00 -6.65 -1.92
C PHE A 149 -3.13 -5.32 -1.19
N TYR A 150 -1.99 -4.87 -0.67
CA TYR A 150 -1.71 -3.51 -0.24
C TYR A 150 -0.66 -2.93 -1.19
N LEU A 151 -0.97 -1.81 -1.84
CA LEU A 151 -0.03 -1.09 -2.70
C LEU A 151 0.08 0.33 -2.20
N GLU A 152 1.20 0.61 -1.53
CA GLU A 152 1.49 1.92 -0.93
C GLU A 152 0.36 2.41 -0.01
N SER A 153 -0.24 1.48 0.73
CA SER A 153 -1.44 1.74 1.53
C SER A 153 -1.33 1.29 2.99
N LEU A 154 -0.55 0.25 3.29
CA LEU A 154 -0.39 -0.24 4.66
C LEU A 154 0.58 0.65 5.45
N CYS A 155 1.46 1.40 4.80
CA CYS A 155 2.31 2.39 5.48
C CYS A 155 1.52 3.49 6.21
N HIS A 156 0.25 3.73 5.87
CA HIS A 156 -0.64 4.65 6.60
C HIS A 156 -1.26 4.03 7.86
N SER A 157 -1.14 2.72 8.06
CA SER A 157 -1.66 2.02 9.23
C SER A 157 -0.73 2.21 10.44
N THR A 158 -1.31 2.51 11.59
CA THR A 158 -0.62 2.43 12.89
C THR A 158 -0.72 1.04 13.52
N GLU A 159 -1.54 0.15 12.95
CA GLU A 159 -1.84 -1.21 13.43
C GLU A 159 -1.72 -2.26 12.30
N PRO A 160 -0.54 -2.37 11.65
CA PRO A 160 -0.37 -3.21 10.45
C PRO A 160 -0.66 -4.69 10.72
N GLU A 161 -0.38 -5.20 11.91
CA GLU A 161 -0.68 -6.60 12.27
C GLU A 161 -2.18 -6.88 12.36
N THR A 162 -2.98 -5.90 12.79
CA THR A 162 -4.45 -5.99 12.78
C THR A 162 -4.97 -6.02 11.35
N ALA A 163 -4.49 -5.12 10.49
CA ALA A 163 -4.86 -5.09 9.08
C ALA A 163 -4.48 -6.39 8.35
N LEU A 164 -3.26 -6.89 8.55
CA LEU A 164 -2.82 -8.17 8.01
C LEU A 164 -3.62 -9.34 8.58
N GLY A 165 -4.06 -9.26 9.83
CA GLY A 165 -4.95 -10.23 10.45
C GLY A 165 -6.32 -10.31 9.77
N GLU A 166 -6.88 -9.18 9.34
CA GLU A 166 -8.12 -9.12 8.56
C GLU A 166 -7.91 -9.59 7.12
N ALA A 167 -6.82 -9.18 6.47
CA ALA A 167 -6.46 -9.69 5.14
C ALA A 167 -6.33 -11.22 5.14
N ALA A 168 -5.65 -11.77 6.16
CA ALA A 168 -5.51 -13.22 6.34
C ALA A 168 -6.87 -13.91 6.60
N ARG A 169 -7.80 -13.26 7.32
CA ARG A 169 -9.13 -13.81 7.59
C ARG A 169 -9.96 -13.95 6.32
N VAL A 170 -9.94 -12.92 5.47
CA VAL A 170 -10.78 -12.90 4.27
C VAL A 170 -10.18 -13.68 3.09
N LEU A 171 -8.89 -14.01 3.15
CA LEU A 171 -8.25 -14.86 2.15
C LEU A 171 -8.70 -16.32 2.30
N ALA A 172 -9.07 -16.93 1.18
CA ALA A 172 -9.32 -18.36 1.10
C ALA A 172 -8.01 -19.16 1.35
N PRO A 173 -8.10 -20.41 1.81
CA PRO A 173 -6.92 -21.27 1.94
C PRO A 173 -6.13 -21.35 0.62
N GLY A 174 -4.81 -21.09 0.70
CA GLY A 174 -3.93 -21.02 -0.48
C GLY A 174 -3.99 -19.69 -1.25
N GLY A 175 -4.81 -18.74 -0.81
CA GLY A 175 -4.87 -17.39 -1.36
C GLY A 175 -3.56 -16.62 -1.11
N ARG A 176 -3.31 -15.61 -1.95
CA ARG A 176 -2.07 -14.83 -1.90
C ARG A 176 -2.31 -13.39 -1.46
N LEU A 177 -1.40 -12.89 -0.64
CA LEU A 177 -1.29 -11.48 -0.27
C LEU A 177 -0.01 -10.90 -0.86
N VAL A 178 -0.10 -9.75 -1.53
CA VAL A 178 1.07 -8.93 -1.88
C VAL A 178 1.03 -7.63 -1.10
N LEU A 179 2.10 -7.34 -0.37
CA LEU A 179 2.34 -6.07 0.31
C LEU A 179 3.50 -5.36 -0.38
N THR A 180 3.22 -4.20 -0.98
CA THR A 180 4.22 -3.34 -1.61
C THR A 180 4.21 -2.00 -0.89
N ASP A 181 5.30 -1.65 -0.22
CA ASP A 181 5.41 -0.43 0.59
C ASP A 181 6.85 0.04 0.73
N GLY A 182 7.02 1.26 1.26
CA GLY A 182 8.31 1.79 1.67
C GLY A 182 8.73 1.24 3.04
N PHE A 183 9.94 0.67 3.12
CA PHE A 183 10.49 0.15 4.38
C PHE A 183 11.89 0.71 4.66
N LEU A 184 12.18 0.91 5.93
CA LEU A 184 13.52 1.21 6.40
C LEU A 184 14.35 -0.06 6.47
N ARG A 185 15.61 0.00 6.03
CA ARG A 185 16.56 -1.12 6.18
C ARG A 185 17.24 -1.19 7.54
N ARG A 186 17.21 -0.08 8.28
CA ARG A 186 17.83 0.06 9.59
C ARG A 186 17.10 1.17 10.37
N PRO A 187 17.21 1.20 11.70
CA PRO A 187 16.56 2.21 12.51
C PRO A 187 16.94 3.64 12.07
N LEU A 188 15.99 4.58 12.06
CA LEU A 188 16.28 5.98 11.68
C LEU A 188 17.32 6.63 12.59
N SER A 189 17.38 6.22 13.86
CA SER A 189 18.39 6.67 14.83
C SER A 189 19.82 6.41 14.35
N GLU A 190 20.04 5.34 13.58
CA GLU A 190 21.36 4.91 13.08
C GLU A 190 21.73 5.52 11.71
N THR A 191 20.86 6.37 11.15
CA THR A 191 21.10 7.00 9.84
C THR A 191 21.69 8.41 9.95
N SER A 192 22.16 8.97 8.84
CA SER A 192 22.68 10.34 8.83
C SER A 192 21.57 11.37 9.06
N ALA A 193 21.92 12.55 9.59
CA ALA A 193 20.94 13.63 9.78
C ALA A 193 20.27 14.05 8.46
N ALA A 194 21.02 14.10 7.36
CA ALA A 194 20.51 14.38 6.03
C ALA A 194 19.49 13.33 5.57
N PHE A 195 19.79 12.05 5.78
CA PHE A 195 18.86 10.97 5.43
C PHE A 195 17.57 11.04 6.26
N ARG A 196 17.69 11.27 7.58
CA ARG A 196 16.50 11.47 8.45
C ARG A 196 15.64 12.64 7.99
N TYR A 197 16.25 13.74 7.57
CA TYR A 197 15.53 14.90 7.05
C TYR A 197 14.74 14.54 5.79
N VAL A 198 15.37 13.84 4.84
CA VAL A 198 14.71 13.37 3.62
C VAL A 198 13.55 12.43 3.93
N VAL A 199 13.77 11.43 4.78
CA VAL A 199 12.69 10.48 5.15
C VAL A 199 11.52 11.17 5.83
N ARG A 200 11.79 12.13 6.74
CA ARG A 200 10.73 12.93 7.37
C ARG A 200 9.97 13.79 6.36
N GLY A 201 10.67 14.38 5.39
CA GLY A 201 10.04 15.14 4.31
C GLY A 201 9.13 14.27 3.45
N VAL A 202 9.58 13.08 3.05
CA VAL A 202 8.76 12.10 2.32
C VAL A 202 7.55 11.67 3.15
N ALA A 203 7.78 11.28 4.41
CA ALA A 203 6.71 10.84 5.30
C ALA A 203 5.63 11.93 5.49
N HIS A 204 6.05 13.19 5.67
CA HIS A 204 5.13 14.32 5.78
C HIS A 204 4.35 14.57 4.49
N ASN A 205 5.04 14.64 3.35
CA ASN A 205 4.41 14.93 2.05
C ASN A 205 3.44 13.84 1.60
N TRP A 206 3.66 12.61 2.04
CA TRP A 206 2.81 11.46 1.71
C TRP A 206 1.90 11.06 2.87
N ALA A 207 1.79 11.86 3.94
CA ALA A 207 0.97 11.54 5.12
C ALA A 207 1.21 10.11 5.68
N VAL A 208 2.46 9.65 5.64
CA VAL A 208 2.89 8.38 6.22
C VAL A 208 3.30 8.64 7.68
N PRO A 209 2.64 8.05 8.68
CA PRO A 209 2.96 8.29 10.09
C PRO A 209 4.38 7.82 10.42
N MET A 210 4.77 6.65 9.93
CA MET A 210 6.14 6.12 9.99
C MET A 210 6.36 5.05 8.93
N PHE A 211 7.61 4.93 8.48
CA PHE A 211 8.03 3.76 7.71
C PHE A 211 8.47 2.64 8.66
N HIS A 212 7.90 1.44 8.48
CA HIS A 212 8.31 0.27 9.24
C HIS A 212 9.68 -0.25 8.77
N GLU A 213 10.40 -0.93 9.67
CA GLU A 213 11.63 -1.65 9.31
C GLU A 213 11.30 -2.94 8.54
N ILE A 214 12.06 -3.22 7.48
CA ILE A 214 11.81 -4.38 6.62
C ILE A 214 11.93 -5.70 7.38
N GLU A 215 12.89 -5.82 8.31
CA GLU A 215 13.05 -7.03 9.11
C GLU A 215 11.84 -7.27 10.02
N ARG A 216 11.23 -6.21 10.54
CA ARG A 216 9.99 -6.30 11.31
C ARG A 216 8.84 -6.71 10.41
N ALA A 217 8.72 -6.09 9.24
CA ALA A 217 7.66 -6.40 8.29
C ALA A 217 7.72 -7.86 7.79
N GLN A 218 8.91 -8.39 7.56
CA GLN A 218 9.13 -9.79 7.15
C GLN A 218 8.72 -10.81 8.23
N ARG A 219 8.55 -10.39 9.49
CA ARG A 219 8.06 -11.25 10.58
C ARG A 219 6.56 -11.21 10.75
N TRP A 220 5.84 -10.31 10.08
CA TRP A 220 4.39 -10.28 10.15
C TRP A 220 3.80 -11.54 9.51
N ASN A 221 3.06 -12.31 10.29
CA ASN A 221 2.50 -13.60 9.86
C ASN A 221 1.03 -13.78 10.27
N ALA A 222 0.36 -12.70 10.73
CA ALA A 222 -1.04 -12.72 11.16
C ALA A 222 -1.39 -13.83 12.18
N GLY A 223 -0.46 -14.12 13.11
CA GLY A 223 -0.62 -15.20 14.09
C GLY A 223 -0.41 -16.61 13.50
N GLY A 224 0.42 -16.72 12.47
CA GLY A 224 0.70 -17.97 11.75
C GLY A 224 -0.29 -18.30 10.62
N ARG A 225 -1.11 -17.33 10.20
CA ARG A 225 -2.06 -17.49 9.08
C ARG A 225 -1.49 -17.06 7.74
N LEU A 226 -0.38 -16.33 7.73
CA LEU A 226 0.35 -15.93 6.54
C LEU A 226 1.79 -16.40 6.64
N ASP A 227 2.28 -17.01 5.56
CA ASP A 227 3.68 -17.38 5.41
C ASP A 227 4.35 -16.47 4.38
N LEU A 228 5.52 -15.92 4.73
CA LEU A 228 6.31 -15.14 3.79
C LEU A 228 6.95 -16.07 2.76
N VAL A 229 6.43 -16.05 1.53
CA VAL A 229 6.95 -16.87 0.43
C VAL A 229 8.10 -16.17 -0.31
N GLU A 230 8.03 -14.84 -0.43
CA GLU A 230 9.00 -14.06 -1.21
C GLU A 230 9.13 -12.64 -0.67
N SER A 231 10.34 -12.07 -0.75
CA SER A 231 10.62 -10.68 -0.44
C SER A 231 11.51 -10.08 -1.52
N ILE A 232 11.01 -9.05 -2.22
CA ILE A 232 11.67 -8.46 -3.39
C ILE A 232 12.02 -7.01 -3.10
N GLU A 233 13.30 -6.66 -3.32
CA GLU A 233 13.76 -5.29 -3.23
C GLU A 233 13.49 -4.53 -4.54
N CYS A 234 12.59 -3.55 -4.50
CA CYS A 234 12.22 -2.75 -5.67
C CYS A 234 12.95 -1.40 -5.77
N GLY A 235 13.79 -1.02 -4.79
CA GLY A 235 14.28 0.37 -4.61
C GLY A 235 14.84 1.04 -5.87
N TRP A 236 15.76 0.40 -6.58
CA TRP A 236 16.33 0.97 -7.81
C TRP A 236 15.34 1.05 -8.99
N ARG A 237 14.29 0.25 -8.97
CA ARG A 237 13.22 0.24 -9.99
C ARG A 237 12.26 1.43 -9.80
N LEU A 238 12.13 1.96 -8.59
CA LEU A 238 11.24 3.09 -8.30
C LEU A 238 11.86 4.44 -8.65
N GLY A 239 13.19 4.55 -8.63
CA GLY A 239 13.92 5.81 -8.82
C GLY A 239 13.45 6.66 -10.01
N PRO A 240 13.37 6.09 -11.22
CA PRO A 240 12.88 6.82 -12.39
C PRO A 240 11.44 7.34 -12.25
N SER A 241 10.55 6.62 -11.56
CA SER A 241 9.19 7.10 -11.30
C SER A 241 9.16 8.18 -10.22
N ALA A 242 9.99 8.05 -9.18
CA ALA A 242 10.05 9.00 -8.07
C ALA A 242 10.54 10.39 -8.50
N LEU A 243 11.40 10.47 -9.52
CA LEU A 243 11.87 11.74 -10.09
C LEU A 243 10.72 12.61 -10.64
N HIS A 244 9.60 12.03 -11.03
CA HIS A 244 8.43 12.77 -11.51
C HIS A 244 7.62 13.41 -10.37
N ALA A 245 7.91 13.09 -9.10
CA ALA A 245 7.26 13.69 -7.94
C ALA A 245 7.74 15.12 -7.67
N ALA A 246 8.92 15.50 -8.16
CA ALA A 246 9.48 16.84 -8.00
C ALA A 246 8.79 17.92 -8.88
N HIS A 247 7.77 17.56 -9.65
CA HIS A 247 7.03 18.44 -10.55
C HIS A 247 5.58 18.71 -10.09
N LEU A 248 5.25 18.32 -8.86
CA LEU A 248 4.03 18.68 -8.15
C LEU A 248 4.40 19.74 -7.10
#